data_AF-A0A520LD16-F1
#
_entry.id   AF-A0A520LD16-F1
#
_cell.length_a   1.000
_cell.length_b   1.000
_cell.length_c   1.000
_cell.angle_alpha   90.00
_cell.angle_beta   90.00
_cell.angle_gamma   90.00
#
_symmetry.space_group_name_H-M   'P 1'
#
loop_
_entity.id
_entity.type
_entity.pdbx_description
1 polymer ?
#
loop_
_entity_poly.entity_id
_entity_poly.type
_entity_poly.pdbx_seq_one_letter_code
_entity_poly.pdbx_strand_id
1 'polypeptide(L)'
;MRLLRVSSGKRSIGVIAGNGIYPETFVKAARHEGIRIIVAAFKGETKPELEEMVDEIKWFRVGQLGGLIKFFCKKGAKEAIMVGQIAPRNLFDLWPDLRTLKVLHSVKERNAESLFGAIANELTKDGITLLPATTFLEDQMATEGHLHGPAPSERDLEDIHFGKKIVKQTSSLDIGQSIVVRRGTVLAVEAFEGTD
;
A
#
# COMPACT_ATOMS: atom_id res chain seq x y z
N MET A 1 -28.97 6.84 0.19
CA MET A 1 -29.43 5.70 -0.62
C MET A 1 -29.20 5.99 -2.10
N ARG A 2 -28.15 5.43 -2.69
CA ARG A 2 -27.94 5.39 -4.15
C ARG A 2 -27.20 4.09 -4.48
N LEU A 3 -27.98 3.01 -4.65
CA LEU A 3 -27.46 1.75 -5.17
C LEU A 3 -27.08 1.97 -6.64
N LEU A 4 -25.78 2.04 -6.91
CA LEU A 4 -25.27 1.76 -8.25
C LEU A 4 -25.33 0.24 -8.43
N ARG A 5 -26.35 -0.23 -9.15
CA ARG A 5 -26.35 -1.58 -9.72
C ARG A 5 -25.18 -1.68 -10.68
N VAL A 6 -24.19 -2.50 -10.33
CA VAL A 6 -23.13 -2.94 -11.25
C VAL A 6 -23.36 -4.42 -11.59
N SER A 7 -23.53 -4.66 -12.89
CA SER A 7 -23.35 -5.89 -13.68
C SER A 7 -23.21 -7.24 -12.95
N SER A 8 -23.96 -8.25 -13.41
CA SER A 8 -24.01 -9.64 -12.92
C SER A 8 -22.74 -10.49 -13.16
N GLY A 9 -21.55 -9.89 -13.06
CA GLY A 9 -20.28 -10.58 -13.01
C GLY A 9 -19.69 -10.48 -11.60
N LYS A 10 -19.07 -11.54 -11.11
CA LYS A 10 -18.35 -11.53 -9.82
C LYS A 10 -17.28 -10.43 -9.86
N ARG A 11 -17.40 -9.41 -9.00
CA ARG A 11 -16.46 -8.27 -8.91
C ARG A 11 -15.03 -8.80 -8.78
N SER A 12 -14.08 -8.18 -9.49
CA SER A 12 -12.69 -8.62 -9.54
C SER A 12 -11.73 -7.48 -9.24
N ILE A 13 -10.72 -7.76 -8.41
CA ILE A 13 -9.71 -6.79 -8.01
C ILE A 13 -8.32 -7.33 -8.36
N GLY A 14 -7.55 -6.49 -9.04
CA GLY A 14 -6.13 -6.68 -9.28
C GLY A 14 -5.32 -6.33 -8.03
N VAL A 15 -4.54 -7.25 -7.49
CA VAL A 15 -3.70 -7.01 -6.32
C VAL A 15 -2.25 -6.90 -6.77
N ILE A 16 -1.66 -5.73 -6.57
CA ILE A 16 -0.22 -5.48 -6.77
C ILE A 16 0.45 -5.80 -5.44
N ALA A 17 0.98 -7.02 -5.32
CA ALA A 17 1.41 -7.59 -4.04
C ALA A 17 2.91 -7.42 -3.80
N GLY A 18 3.28 -6.62 -2.82
CA GLY A 18 4.62 -6.54 -2.26
C GLY A 18 4.87 -7.59 -1.17
N ASN A 19 5.77 -7.28 -0.25
CA ASN A 19 6.16 -8.11 0.88
C ASN A 19 5.26 -7.88 2.13
N GLY A 20 5.59 -8.59 3.22
CA GLY A 20 4.93 -8.44 4.52
C GLY A 20 3.64 -9.24 4.66
N ILE A 21 2.88 -8.97 5.73
CA ILE A 21 1.61 -9.66 6.07
C ILE A 21 0.40 -9.08 5.35
N TYR A 22 0.54 -7.85 4.83
CA TYR A 22 -0.57 -7.08 4.30
C TYR A 22 -1.24 -7.72 3.06
N PRO A 23 -0.50 -8.27 2.06
CA PRO A 23 -1.13 -8.98 0.95
C PRO A 23 -2.05 -10.13 1.40
N GLU A 24 -1.61 -10.99 2.32
CA GLU A 24 -2.41 -12.09 2.85
C GLU A 24 -3.66 -11.60 3.60
N THR A 25 -3.49 -10.51 4.37
CA THR A 25 -4.57 -9.91 5.17
C THR A 25 -5.67 -9.35 4.25
N PHE A 26 -5.28 -8.61 3.22
CA PHE A 26 -6.21 -8.10 2.21
C PHE A 26 -6.93 -9.24 1.48
N VAL A 27 -6.19 -10.28 1.07
CA VAL A 27 -6.79 -11.42 0.35
C VAL A 27 -7.85 -12.13 1.18
N LYS A 28 -7.61 -12.33 2.49
CA LYS A 28 -8.59 -12.89 3.41
C LYS A 28 -9.84 -12.01 3.50
N ALA A 29 -9.68 -10.71 3.74
CA ALA A 29 -10.79 -9.76 3.84
C ALA A 29 -11.61 -9.69 2.54
N ALA A 30 -10.96 -9.55 1.38
CA ALA A 30 -11.63 -9.48 0.09
C ALA A 30 -12.38 -10.78 -0.27
N ARG A 31 -11.87 -11.95 0.15
CA ARG A 31 -12.58 -13.23 -0.05
C ARG A 31 -13.86 -13.33 0.77
N HIS A 32 -13.89 -12.78 1.99
CA HIS A 32 -15.12 -12.72 2.78
C HIS A 32 -16.24 -11.94 2.05
N GLU A 33 -15.85 -10.94 1.25
CA GLU A 33 -16.75 -10.15 0.38
C GLU A 33 -17.08 -10.84 -0.97
N GLY A 34 -16.63 -12.08 -1.18
CA GLY A 34 -16.90 -12.85 -2.40
C GLY A 34 -16.21 -12.29 -3.65
N ILE A 35 -15.16 -11.49 -3.50
CA ILE A 35 -14.40 -10.87 -4.59
C ILE A 35 -13.48 -11.89 -5.27
N ARG A 36 -13.37 -11.81 -6.60
CA ARG A 36 -12.34 -12.54 -7.36
C ARG A 36 -11.01 -11.79 -7.32
N ILE A 37 -9.94 -12.46 -6.95
CA ILE A 37 -8.63 -11.87 -6.67
C ILE A 37 -7.64 -12.27 -7.76
N ILE A 38 -7.04 -11.27 -8.40
CA ILE A 38 -6.05 -11.44 -9.48
C ILE A 38 -4.74 -10.78 -9.05
N VAL A 39 -3.71 -11.58 -8.76
CA VAL A 39 -2.47 -11.07 -8.17
C VAL A 39 -1.38 -10.86 -9.22
N ALA A 40 -0.79 -9.68 -9.23
CA ALA A 40 0.53 -9.43 -9.77
C ALA A 40 1.56 -9.47 -8.63
N ALA A 41 2.31 -10.57 -8.57
CA ALA A 41 3.33 -10.83 -7.56
C ALA A 41 4.72 -10.44 -8.09
N PHE A 42 5.65 -10.10 -7.20
CA PHE A 42 7.02 -9.74 -7.52
C PHE A 42 8.02 -10.74 -6.95
N LYS A 43 8.91 -11.23 -7.81
CA LYS A 43 10.00 -12.13 -7.41
C LYS A 43 10.91 -11.46 -6.38
N GLY A 44 11.13 -12.11 -5.25
CA GLY A 44 11.96 -11.58 -4.16
C GLY A 44 11.24 -10.61 -3.21
N GLU A 45 9.93 -10.39 -3.40
CA GLU A 45 9.10 -9.55 -2.52
C GLU A 45 7.86 -10.32 -2.04
N THR A 46 7.05 -10.82 -2.96
CA THR A 46 5.82 -11.52 -2.62
C THR A 46 6.12 -12.92 -2.11
N LYS A 47 5.46 -13.29 -1.02
CA LYS A 47 5.46 -14.65 -0.46
C LYS A 47 4.81 -15.65 -1.43
N PRO A 48 5.49 -16.76 -1.79
CA PRO A 48 4.94 -17.79 -2.67
C PRO A 48 3.63 -18.40 -2.17
N GLU A 49 3.43 -18.46 -0.86
CA GLU A 49 2.24 -19.01 -0.19
C GLU A 49 0.96 -18.27 -0.58
N LEU A 50 1.06 -17.03 -1.09
CA LEU A 50 -0.08 -16.26 -1.58
C LEU A 50 -0.77 -16.95 -2.78
N GLU A 51 -0.05 -17.78 -3.55
CA GLU A 51 -0.58 -18.51 -4.70
C GLU A 51 -1.75 -19.43 -4.32
N GLU A 52 -1.72 -20.03 -3.12
CA GLU A 52 -2.78 -20.92 -2.65
C GLU A 52 -4.05 -20.18 -2.21
N MET A 53 -3.98 -18.85 -2.06
CA MET A 53 -5.06 -18.04 -1.51
C MET A 53 -5.88 -17.28 -2.58
N VAL A 54 -5.49 -17.34 -3.85
CA VAL A 54 -6.01 -16.41 -4.88
C VAL A 54 -6.52 -17.14 -6.12
N ASP A 55 -7.33 -16.47 -6.93
CA ASP A 55 -7.93 -17.10 -8.11
C ASP A 55 -6.98 -17.11 -9.32
N GLU A 56 -6.10 -16.10 -9.40
CA GLU A 56 -5.10 -15.97 -10.45
C GLU A 56 -3.86 -15.30 -9.88
N ILE A 57 -2.67 -15.76 -10.26
CA ILE A 57 -1.41 -15.11 -9.92
C ILE A 57 -0.49 -15.08 -11.13
N LYS A 58 0.27 -14.00 -11.27
CA LYS A 58 1.37 -13.92 -12.22
C LYS A 58 2.57 -13.24 -11.57
N TRP A 59 3.73 -13.87 -11.74
CA TRP A 59 5.00 -13.38 -11.22
C TRP A 59 5.69 -12.42 -12.20
N PHE A 60 6.10 -11.27 -11.68
CA PHE A 60 6.79 -10.19 -12.38
C PHE A 60 8.12 -9.87 -11.70
N ARG A 61 8.97 -9.11 -12.38
CA ARG A 61 10.05 -8.33 -11.75
C ARG A 61 9.53 -6.93 -11.44
N VAL A 62 10.11 -6.31 -10.41
CA VAL A 62 9.78 -4.91 -10.08
C VAL A 62 10.12 -4.03 -11.29
N GLY A 63 9.22 -3.11 -11.65
CA GLY A 63 9.35 -2.26 -12.84
C GLY A 63 8.65 -2.77 -14.10
N GLN A 64 7.87 -3.85 -14.05
CA GLN A 64 7.09 -4.34 -15.21
C GLN A 64 5.64 -3.85 -15.22
N LEU A 65 5.41 -2.53 -15.05
CA LEU A 65 4.07 -1.94 -14.92
C LEU A 65 3.15 -2.24 -16.12
N GLY A 66 3.65 -2.09 -17.34
CA GLY A 66 2.87 -2.39 -18.54
C GLY A 66 2.55 -3.88 -18.70
N GLY A 67 3.45 -4.76 -18.26
CA GLY A 67 3.17 -6.20 -18.16
C GLY A 67 2.03 -6.52 -17.19
N LEU A 68 2.03 -5.85 -16.04
CA LEU A 68 1.01 -5.96 -15.00
C LEU A 68 -0.35 -5.44 -15.47
N ILE A 69 -0.39 -4.24 -16.06
CA ILE A 69 -1.62 -3.65 -16.62
C ILE A 69 -2.24 -4.59 -17.66
N LYS A 70 -1.44 -5.09 -18.61
CA LYS A 70 -1.91 -6.05 -19.62
C LYS A 70 -2.50 -7.31 -19.00
N PHE A 71 -1.91 -7.81 -17.93
CA PHE A 71 -2.40 -8.98 -17.21
C PHE A 71 -3.76 -8.71 -16.55
N PHE A 72 -3.91 -7.58 -15.85
CA PHE A 72 -5.17 -7.16 -15.25
C PHE A 72 -6.29 -6.97 -16.28
N CYS A 73 -6.00 -6.27 -17.39
CA CYS A 73 -6.95 -6.12 -18.49
C CYS A 73 -7.38 -7.48 -19.08
N LYS A 74 -6.41 -8.38 -19.33
CA LYS A 74 -6.69 -9.73 -19.86
C LYS A 74 -7.57 -10.56 -18.93
N LYS A 75 -7.41 -10.39 -17.62
CA LYS A 75 -8.19 -11.12 -16.60
C LYS A 75 -9.47 -10.39 -16.19
N GLY A 76 -9.73 -9.21 -16.76
CA GLY A 76 -10.95 -8.44 -16.55
C GLY A 76 -11.01 -7.69 -15.21
N ALA A 77 -9.88 -7.40 -14.57
CA ALA A 77 -9.84 -6.55 -13.38
C ALA A 77 -10.12 -5.09 -13.78
N LYS A 78 -11.11 -4.47 -13.16
CA LYS A 78 -11.45 -3.03 -13.34
C LYS A 78 -11.02 -2.16 -12.18
N GLU A 79 -10.65 -2.80 -11.08
CA GLU A 79 -10.12 -2.16 -9.89
C GLU A 79 -8.78 -2.82 -9.57
N ALA A 80 -7.87 -2.06 -8.98
CA ALA A 80 -6.62 -2.58 -8.46
C ALA A 80 -6.30 -1.98 -7.10
N ILE A 81 -5.50 -2.67 -6.30
CA ILE A 81 -4.98 -2.19 -5.02
C ILE A 81 -3.49 -2.52 -4.93
N MET A 82 -2.73 -1.66 -4.25
CA MET A 82 -1.33 -1.90 -3.91
C MET A 82 -1.26 -2.30 -2.43
N VAL A 83 -0.70 -3.48 -2.15
CA VAL A 83 -0.62 -4.04 -0.81
C VAL A 83 0.79 -4.57 -0.55
N GLY A 84 1.31 -4.31 0.65
CA GLY A 84 2.70 -4.66 1.02
C GLY A 84 3.73 -3.64 0.54
N GLN A 85 4.99 -3.84 0.96
CA GLN A 85 6.09 -2.95 0.62
C GLN A 85 6.97 -3.56 -0.47
N ILE A 86 7.83 -2.74 -1.07
CA ILE A 86 8.94 -3.19 -1.92
C ILE A 86 10.21 -2.81 -1.19
N ALA A 87 11.12 -3.77 -1.02
CA ALA A 87 12.37 -3.52 -0.32
C ALA A 87 13.21 -2.48 -1.08
N PRO A 88 13.83 -1.50 -0.38
CA PRO A 88 14.63 -0.45 -1.04
C PRO A 88 15.71 -1.01 -1.98
N ARG A 89 16.35 -2.12 -1.61
CA ARG A 89 17.34 -2.82 -2.46
C ARG A 89 16.79 -3.17 -3.86
N ASN A 90 15.53 -3.59 -3.95
CA ASN A 90 14.92 -4.02 -5.20
C ASN A 90 14.42 -2.83 -6.04
N LEU A 91 14.40 -1.62 -5.47
CA LEU A 91 14.24 -0.36 -6.22
C LEU A 91 15.52 0.03 -6.98
N PHE A 92 16.68 -0.49 -6.58
CA PHE A 92 17.93 -0.31 -7.34
C PHE A 92 18.08 -1.34 -8.47
N ASP A 93 17.46 -2.52 -8.33
CA ASP A 93 17.45 -3.60 -9.34
C ASP A 93 16.16 -3.63 -10.19
N LEU A 94 15.65 -2.46 -10.55
CA LEU A 94 14.43 -2.33 -11.36
C LEU A 94 14.64 -2.88 -12.79
N TRP A 95 13.59 -3.52 -13.32
CA TRP A 95 13.49 -3.93 -14.72
C TRP A 95 12.38 -3.13 -15.42
N PRO A 96 12.61 -1.82 -15.68
CA PRO A 96 11.57 -0.92 -16.14
C PRO A 96 11.17 -1.24 -17.59
N ASP A 97 9.88 -1.49 -17.81
CA ASP A 97 9.30 -1.49 -19.15
C ASP A 97 8.98 -0.07 -19.64
N LEU A 98 8.59 0.07 -20.91
CA LEU A 98 8.36 1.38 -21.53
C LEU A 98 7.32 2.22 -20.78
N ARG A 99 6.29 1.59 -20.20
CA ARG A 99 5.28 2.29 -19.40
C ARG A 99 5.85 2.75 -18.06
N THR A 100 6.65 1.90 -17.41
CA THR A 100 7.35 2.26 -16.17
C THR A 100 8.30 3.42 -16.39
N LEU A 101 9.09 3.40 -17.48
CA LEU A 101 9.95 4.53 -17.84
C LEU A 101 9.15 5.81 -18.07
N LYS A 102 8.00 5.72 -18.75
CA LYS A 102 7.11 6.87 -18.96
C LYS A 102 6.60 7.46 -17.64
N VAL A 103 6.19 6.60 -16.70
CA VAL A 103 5.78 7.03 -15.35
C VAL A 103 6.94 7.69 -14.61
N LEU A 104 8.11 7.06 -14.56
CA LEU A 104 9.29 7.58 -13.88
C LEU A 104 9.77 8.93 -14.45
N HIS A 105 9.61 9.16 -15.76
CA HIS A 105 9.94 10.44 -16.39
C HIS A 105 8.86 11.51 -16.19
N SER A 106 7.61 11.12 -15.91
CA SER A 106 6.51 12.07 -15.67
C SER A 106 6.56 12.69 -14.28
N VAL A 107 7.29 12.07 -13.36
CA VAL A 107 7.38 12.47 -11.95
C VAL A 107 8.63 13.34 -11.75
N LYS A 108 8.44 14.59 -11.30
CA LYS A 108 9.51 15.57 -11.09
C LYS A 108 10.35 15.27 -9.85
N GLU A 109 9.70 14.85 -8.76
CA GLU A 109 10.31 14.49 -7.48
C GLU A 109 9.95 13.04 -7.17
N ARG A 110 10.92 12.17 -6.89
CA ARG A 110 10.67 10.74 -6.71
C ARG A 110 10.31 10.38 -5.27
N ASN A 111 9.30 11.05 -4.72
CA ASN A 111 8.72 10.66 -3.43
C ASN A 111 7.58 9.64 -3.63
N ALA A 112 7.15 9.03 -2.53
CA ALA A 112 6.13 7.99 -2.55
C ALA A 112 4.79 8.50 -3.12
N GLU A 113 4.33 9.67 -2.67
CA GLU A 113 3.04 10.26 -3.07
C GLU A 113 2.95 10.48 -4.58
N SER A 114 3.94 11.16 -5.16
CA SER A 114 3.97 11.45 -6.59
C SER A 114 4.09 10.19 -7.45
N LEU A 115 4.87 9.20 -7.01
CA LEU A 115 5.03 7.93 -7.71
C LEU A 115 3.72 7.13 -7.71
N PHE A 116 3.06 7.02 -6.55
CA PHE A 116 1.77 6.33 -6.45
C PHE A 116 0.69 7.04 -7.27
N GLY A 117 0.65 8.37 -7.23
CA GLY A 117 -0.26 9.16 -8.08
C GLY A 117 -0.02 8.91 -9.57
N ALA A 118 1.24 8.85 -10.01
CA ALA A 118 1.57 8.59 -11.40
C ALA A 118 1.23 7.15 -11.83
N ILE A 119 1.41 6.15 -10.95
CA ILE A 119 0.96 4.77 -11.19
C ILE A 119 -0.56 4.70 -11.29
N ALA A 120 -1.29 5.36 -10.39
CA ALA A 120 -2.76 5.42 -10.43
C ALA A 120 -3.27 6.02 -11.75
N ASN A 121 -2.64 7.12 -12.20
CA ASN A 121 -2.95 7.75 -13.47
C ASN A 121 -2.65 6.83 -14.67
N GLU A 122 -1.56 6.07 -14.62
CA GLU A 122 -1.21 5.12 -15.68
C GLU A 122 -2.17 3.93 -15.74
N LEU A 123 -2.62 3.40 -14.59
CA LEU A 123 -3.66 2.37 -14.50
C LEU A 123 -5.00 2.86 -15.07
N THR A 124 -5.37 4.09 -14.74
CA THR A 124 -6.65 4.70 -15.15
C THR A 124 -6.77 4.81 -16.68
N LYS A 125 -5.66 4.98 -17.40
CA LYS A 125 -5.64 5.01 -18.88
C LYS A 125 -6.15 3.72 -19.52
N ASP A 126 -6.07 2.59 -18.82
CA ASP A 126 -6.57 1.29 -19.28
C ASP A 126 -7.89 0.90 -18.58
N GLY A 127 -8.54 1.85 -17.91
CA GLY A 127 -9.81 1.65 -17.22
C GLY A 127 -9.70 0.81 -15.95
N ILE A 128 -8.55 0.88 -15.26
CA ILE A 128 -8.32 0.26 -13.97
C ILE A 128 -8.26 1.35 -12.90
N THR A 129 -9.21 1.34 -11.97
CA THR A 129 -9.24 2.27 -10.84
C THR A 129 -8.37 1.76 -9.70
N LEU A 130 -7.41 2.56 -9.25
CA LEU A 130 -6.63 2.24 -8.05
C LEU A 130 -7.46 2.56 -6.79
N LEU A 131 -7.71 1.56 -5.96
CA LEU A 131 -8.46 1.64 -4.73
C LEU A 131 -7.58 2.14 -3.57
N PRO A 132 -8.19 2.75 -2.53
CA PRO A 132 -7.49 3.07 -1.29
C PRO A 132 -6.89 1.81 -0.65
N ALA A 133 -5.72 1.94 -0.03
CA ALA A 133 -5.09 0.86 0.71
C ALA A 133 -6.01 0.30 1.82
N THR A 134 -6.84 1.13 2.45
CA THR A 134 -7.72 0.68 3.54
C THR A 134 -8.92 -0.17 3.09
N THR A 135 -9.10 -0.43 1.80
CA THR A 135 -10.28 -1.14 1.29
C THR A 135 -10.40 -2.54 1.89
N PHE A 136 -11.57 -2.85 2.47
CA PHE A 136 -11.89 -4.08 3.23
C PHE A 136 -11.19 -4.26 4.57
N LEU A 137 -10.34 -3.31 4.97
CA LEU A 137 -9.63 -3.32 6.25
C LEU A 137 -10.05 -2.13 7.11
N GLU A 138 -11.19 -1.53 6.82
CA GLU A 138 -11.69 -0.36 7.56
C GLU A 138 -11.92 -0.67 9.04
N ASP A 139 -12.26 -1.92 9.36
CA ASP A 139 -12.42 -2.44 10.72
C ASP A 139 -11.09 -2.72 11.45
N GLN A 140 -9.97 -2.78 10.72
CA GLN A 140 -8.62 -2.94 11.27
C GLN A 140 -7.89 -1.62 11.50
N MET A 141 -8.51 -0.50 11.12
CA MET A 141 -7.94 0.83 11.31
C MET A 141 -8.05 1.26 12.77
N ALA A 142 -7.03 1.97 13.26
CA ALA A 142 -7.07 2.61 14.57
C ALA A 142 -8.25 3.58 14.64
N THR A 143 -9.14 3.37 15.62
CA THR A 143 -10.25 4.29 15.91
C THR A 143 -9.82 5.38 16.87
N GLU A 144 -10.64 6.43 16.99
CA GLU A 144 -10.40 7.49 17.95
C GLU A 144 -10.48 6.97 19.39
N GLY A 145 -9.51 7.37 20.21
CA GLY A 145 -9.45 7.06 21.63
C GLY A 145 -8.36 6.05 21.99
N HIS A 146 -8.44 5.56 23.23
CA HIS A 146 -7.51 4.58 23.76
C HIS A 146 -7.94 3.18 23.34
N LEU A 147 -7.09 2.50 22.56
CA LEU A 147 -7.42 1.18 21.99
C LEU A 147 -7.14 0.04 22.97
N HIS A 148 -5.91 -0.04 23.51
CA HIS A 148 -5.45 -1.15 24.33
C HIS A 148 -4.38 -0.70 25.33
N GLY A 149 -4.27 -1.40 26.46
CA GLY A 149 -3.24 -1.19 27.48
C GLY A 149 -3.73 -0.41 28.71
N PRO A 150 -2.81 0.05 29.57
CA PRO A 150 -3.14 0.95 30.66
C PRO A 150 -3.57 2.32 30.12
N ALA A 151 -4.56 2.95 30.76
CA ALA A 151 -4.92 4.32 30.43
C ALA A 151 -3.71 5.25 30.60
N PRO A 152 -3.45 6.15 29.63
CA PRO A 152 -2.33 7.08 29.70
C PRO A 152 -2.49 8.03 30.90
N SER A 153 -1.39 8.30 31.61
CA SER A 153 -1.35 9.35 32.62
C SER A 153 -1.30 10.74 31.98
N GLU A 154 -1.54 11.79 32.76
CA GLU A 154 -1.40 13.18 32.30
C GLU A 154 -0.02 13.44 31.67
N ARG A 155 1.03 12.86 32.23
CA ARG A 155 2.40 12.97 31.70
C ARG A 155 2.56 12.28 30.36
N ASP A 156 1.93 11.12 30.18
CA ASP A 156 1.96 10.41 28.89
C ASP A 156 1.21 11.23 27.83
N LEU A 157 0.10 11.87 28.21
CA LEU A 157 -0.64 12.78 27.33
C LEU A 157 0.21 14.00 26.95
N GLU A 158 0.98 14.59 27.87
CA GLU A 158 1.93 15.66 27.55
C GLU A 158 2.97 15.21 26.51
N ASP A 159 3.57 14.03 26.71
CA ASP A 159 4.55 13.45 25.77
C ASP A 159 3.91 13.14 24.40
N ILE A 160 2.67 12.63 24.36
CA ILE A 160 1.91 12.38 23.13
C ILE A 160 1.68 13.68 22.36
N HIS A 161 1.22 14.75 23.03
CA HIS A 161 0.99 16.04 22.38
C HIS A 161 2.29 16.65 21.84
N PHE A 162 3.36 16.58 22.62
CA PHE A 162 4.69 17.05 22.21
C PHE A 162 5.23 16.26 21.01
N GLY A 163 5.19 14.93 21.08
CA GLY A 163 5.62 14.05 19.99
C GLY A 163 4.80 14.26 18.71
N LYS A 164 3.47 14.39 18.83
CA LYS A 164 2.57 14.66 17.69
C LYS A 164 2.92 15.94 16.95
N LYS A 165 3.34 16.99 17.66
CA LYS A 165 3.79 18.24 17.03
C LYS A 165 5.04 18.02 16.19
N ILE A 166 6.03 17.30 16.73
CA ILE A 166 7.34 17.11 16.09
C ILE A 166 7.25 16.14 14.91
N VAL A 167 6.60 15.00 15.11
CA VAL A 167 6.50 13.96 14.06
C VAL A 167 5.77 14.46 12.81
N LYS A 168 4.80 15.37 12.97
CA LYS A 168 4.14 16.03 11.83
C LYS A 168 5.12 16.88 11.00
N GLN A 169 6.09 17.51 11.65
CA GLN A 169 7.10 18.31 10.94
C GLN A 169 8.11 17.41 10.24
N THR A 170 8.63 16.39 10.91
CA THR A 170 9.60 15.45 10.30
C THR A 170 8.99 14.67 9.14
N SER A 171 7.73 14.25 9.28
CA SER A 171 6.98 13.58 8.21
C SER A 171 6.74 14.51 7.02
N SER A 172 6.46 15.80 7.24
CA SER A 172 6.27 16.77 6.14
C SER A 172 7.54 17.05 5.33
N LEU A 173 8.71 16.64 5.84
CA LEU A 173 10.00 16.76 5.17
C LEU A 173 10.45 15.43 4.54
N ASP A 174 9.58 14.42 4.48
CA ASP A 174 9.88 13.07 4.00
C ASP A 174 11.07 12.40 4.73
N ILE A 175 11.32 12.77 6.00
CA ILE A 175 12.41 12.20 6.81
C ILE A 175 11.96 10.88 7.43
N GLY A 176 10.86 10.90 8.17
CA GLY A 176 10.26 9.73 8.82
C GLY A 176 8.99 10.07 9.58
N GLN A 177 8.26 9.03 9.96
CA GLN A 177 6.85 9.10 10.37
C GLN A 177 6.62 8.67 11.83
N SER A 178 7.68 8.30 12.55
CA SER A 178 7.62 7.85 13.95
C SER A 178 8.64 8.57 14.83
N ILE A 179 8.33 8.69 16.12
CA ILE A 179 9.17 9.35 17.12
C ILE A 179 9.03 8.65 18.47
N VAL A 180 10.12 8.64 19.26
CA VAL A 180 10.10 8.20 20.65
C VAL A 180 10.36 9.41 21.55
N VAL A 181 9.40 9.71 22.42
CA VAL A 181 9.48 10.80 23.40
C VAL A 181 9.46 10.22 24.80
N ARG A 182 10.26 10.80 25.69
CA ARG A 182 10.21 10.51 27.12
C ARG A 182 10.43 11.77 27.93
N ARG A 183 9.44 12.13 28.75
CA ARG A 183 9.51 13.26 29.68
C ARG A 183 9.86 14.58 28.99
N GLY A 184 9.25 14.84 27.84
CA GLY A 184 9.47 16.04 27.02
C GLY A 184 10.75 16.02 26.17
N THR A 185 11.48 14.91 26.13
CA THR A 185 12.71 14.77 25.34
C THR A 185 12.52 13.79 24.19
N VAL A 186 12.91 14.20 22.99
CA VAL A 186 12.99 13.31 21.82
C VAL A 186 14.20 12.39 21.98
N LEU A 187 13.97 11.09 22.04
CA LEU A 187 15.01 10.08 22.15
C LEU A 187 15.43 9.51 20.79
N ALA A 188 14.47 9.36 19.89
CA ALA A 188 14.68 8.83 18.54
C ALA A 188 13.65 9.42 17.57
N VAL A 189 14.04 9.59 16.31
CA VAL A 189 13.19 9.97 15.18
C VAL A 189 13.49 8.94 14.09
N GLU A 190 12.46 8.32 13.55
CA GLU A 190 12.59 7.43 12.40
C GLU A 190 13.18 8.19 11.20
N ALA A 191 14.09 7.55 10.49
CA ALA A 191 14.53 7.96 9.17
C ALA A 191 14.56 6.77 8.19
N PHE A 192 15.70 6.55 7.53
CA PHE A 192 15.82 5.51 6.49
C PHE A 192 15.83 4.08 7.06
N GLU A 193 16.21 3.91 8.33
CA GLU A 193 16.30 2.64 9.02
C GLU A 193 14.94 1.94 9.22
N GLY A 194 13.84 2.70 9.16
CA GLY A 194 12.50 2.20 9.45
C GLY A 194 12.17 2.20 10.94
N THR A 195 11.03 1.62 11.30
CA THR A 195 10.49 1.68 12.67
C THR A 195 10.96 0.56 13.61
N ASP A 196 11.52 -0.52 13.07
CA ASP A 196 11.90 -1.75 13.80
C ASP A 196 13.26 -1.65 14.50
#